data_AF-A0A5C3LWX8-F1
#
_entry.id   AF-A0A5C3LWX8-F1
#
_cell.length_a   1.000
_cell.length_b   1.000
_cell.length_c   1.000
_cell.angle_alpha   90.00
_cell.angle_beta   90.00
_cell.angle_gamma   90.00
#
_symmetry.space_group_name_H-M   'P 1'
#
loop_
_entity.id
_entity.type
_entity.pdbx_description
1 polymer ?
#
loop_
_entity_poly.entity_id
_entity_poly.type
_entity_poly.pdbx_seq_one_letter_code
_entity_poly.pdbx_strand_id
1 'polypeptide(L)'
;LKKWASRLVLLLMFITTCVWLDTIKHRWYVFDTATLHELAQDAIASSPNDTSGMIQHIVKNLTDTYPSTQIRLNPDSSEWVFNNAGGAMGAMYLIHASITEYLIIFGTPLGTEGHTGLLSADDYFYILAGEQWVFSPGDLEMTRYPPRSLHHHPRGTVKQYKMHEGCFALEYARGWIPPMMPFGFMDTFTSTLDFPTLYKTVRITGREMIRNLLIGKV
;
A
#
# COMPACT_ATOMS: atom_id res chain seq x y z
N LEU A 1 13.17 33.62 26.81
CA LEU A 1 11.71 33.46 26.60
C LEU A 1 11.27 33.62 25.13
N LYS A 2 11.50 34.76 24.46
CA LYS A 2 10.96 35.04 23.09
C LYS A 2 11.26 33.95 22.03
N LYS A 3 12.47 33.39 22.00
CA LYS A 3 12.87 32.30 21.06
C LYS A 3 12.10 30.99 21.29
N TRP A 4 11.75 30.68 22.53
CA TRP A 4 11.00 29.47 22.87
C TRP A 4 9.51 29.64 22.55
N ALA A 5 8.97 30.84 22.81
CA ALA A 5 7.62 31.19 22.39
C ALA A 5 7.46 31.12 20.87
N SER A 6 8.41 31.65 20.08
CA SER A 6 8.33 31.58 18.61
C SER A 6 8.39 30.14 18.08
N ARG A 7 9.24 29.29 18.67
CA ARG A 7 9.30 27.85 18.33
C ARG A 7 8.00 27.13 18.66
N LEU A 8 7.41 27.42 19.83
CA LEU A 8 6.13 26.83 20.24
C LEU A 8 5.02 27.25 19.28
N VAL A 9 4.96 28.53 18.88
CA VAL A 9 3.98 29.02 17.91
C VAL A 9 4.15 28.33 16.56
N LEU A 10 5.38 28.20 16.04
CA LEU A 10 5.64 27.47 14.79
C LEU A 10 5.22 26.00 14.88
N LEU A 11 5.52 25.33 15.99
CA LEU A 11 5.12 23.95 16.23
C LEU A 11 3.59 23.81 16.26
N LEU A 12 2.89 24.69 16.97
CA LEU A 12 1.44 24.67 17.05
C LEU A 12 0.79 24.95 15.69
N MET A 13 1.31 25.90 14.91
CA MET A 13 0.85 26.14 13.55
C MET A 13 1.06 24.94 12.65
N PHE A 14 2.21 24.27 12.74
CA PHE A 14 2.50 23.05 12.00
C PHE A 14 1.52 21.92 12.37
N ILE A 15 1.36 21.63 13.66
CA ILE A 15 0.42 20.61 14.16
C ILE A 15 -1.00 20.92 13.70
N THR A 16 -1.46 22.17 13.86
CA THR A 16 -2.80 22.59 13.45
C THR A 16 -3.01 22.41 11.95
N THR A 17 -1.99 22.74 11.14
CA THR A 17 -2.02 22.54 9.69
C THR A 17 -2.09 21.06 9.34
N CYS A 18 -1.29 20.19 9.96
CA CYS A 18 -1.33 18.75 9.74
C CYS A 18 -2.69 18.15 10.12
N VAL A 19 -3.24 18.54 11.27
CA VAL A 19 -4.58 18.10 11.71
C VAL A 19 -5.64 18.54 10.71
N TRP A 20 -5.58 19.80 10.25
CA TRP A 20 -6.52 20.31 9.26
C TRP A 20 -6.40 19.58 7.92
N LEU A 21 -5.19 19.38 7.39
CA LEU A 21 -4.94 18.62 6.16
C LEU A 21 -5.49 17.19 6.27
N ASP A 22 -5.35 16.57 7.45
CA ASP A 22 -5.88 15.22 7.71
C ASP A 22 -7.41 15.14 7.58
N THR A 23 -8.14 16.23 7.82
CA THR A 23 -9.61 16.27 7.66
C THR A 23 -10.06 16.34 6.20
N ILE A 24 -9.24 16.92 5.32
CA ILE A 24 -9.59 17.15 3.91
C ILE A 24 -8.92 16.18 2.94
N LYS A 25 -8.05 15.28 3.43
CA LYS A 25 -7.24 14.39 2.57
C LYS A 25 -8.04 13.53 1.60
N HIS A 26 -9.28 13.19 1.95
CA HIS A 26 -10.19 12.40 1.12
C HIS A 26 -10.49 13.05 -0.24
N ARG A 27 -10.31 14.37 -0.37
CA ARG A 27 -10.49 15.11 -1.63
C ARG A 27 -9.46 14.75 -2.69
N TRP A 28 -8.34 14.15 -2.28
CA TRP A 28 -7.29 13.73 -3.19
C TRP A 28 -7.39 12.25 -3.55
N TYR A 29 -8.38 11.52 -3.03
CA TYR A 29 -8.58 10.12 -3.36
C TYR A 29 -9.19 9.97 -4.75
N VAL A 30 -8.59 9.13 -5.57
CA VAL A 30 -9.06 8.81 -6.92
C VAL A 30 -9.67 7.43 -6.99
N PHE A 31 -9.18 6.49 -6.18
CA PHE A 31 -9.71 5.13 -6.16
C PHE A 31 -10.89 5.01 -5.20
N ASP A 32 -11.91 4.26 -5.63
CA ASP A 32 -12.99 3.82 -4.77
C ASP A 32 -12.78 2.37 -4.34
N THR A 33 -13.04 2.08 -3.07
CA THR A 33 -12.77 0.77 -2.48
C THR A 33 -13.69 -0.32 -3.04
N ALA A 34 -14.94 0.01 -3.40
CA ALA A 34 -15.87 -0.97 -3.96
C ALA A 34 -15.49 -1.27 -5.42
N THR A 35 -15.16 -0.24 -6.20
CA THR A 35 -14.69 -0.41 -7.59
C THR A 35 -13.43 -1.27 -7.68
N LEU A 36 -12.46 -1.08 -6.77
CA LEU A 36 -11.27 -1.95 -6.72
C LEU A 36 -11.61 -3.39 -6.32
N HIS A 37 -12.61 -3.60 -5.46
CA HIS A 37 -13.08 -4.95 -5.11
C HIS A 37 -13.70 -5.63 -6.32
N GLU A 38 -14.59 -4.94 -7.02
CA GLU A 38 -15.23 -5.44 -8.25
C GLU A 38 -14.17 -5.79 -9.30
N LEU A 39 -13.17 -4.92 -9.49
CA LEU A 39 -12.06 -5.18 -10.40
C LEU A 39 -11.24 -6.42 -10.00
N ALA A 40 -10.93 -6.58 -8.71
CA ALA A 40 -10.22 -7.76 -8.23
C ALA A 40 -11.03 -9.05 -8.45
N GLN A 41 -12.36 -9.01 -8.25
CA GLN A 41 -13.24 -10.14 -8.52
C GLN A 41 -13.31 -10.47 -10.01
N ASP A 42 -13.41 -9.45 -10.86
CA ASP A 42 -13.42 -9.59 -12.32
C ASP A 42 -12.11 -10.19 -12.83
N ALA A 43 -10.96 -9.74 -12.30
CA ALA A 43 -9.65 -10.31 -12.63
C ALA A 43 -9.56 -11.81 -12.28
N ILE A 44 -10.07 -12.21 -11.10
CA ILE A 44 -10.10 -13.62 -10.70
C ILE A 44 -11.00 -14.44 -11.64
N ALA A 45 -12.11 -13.86 -12.10
CA ALA A 45 -13.02 -14.52 -13.03
C ALA A 45 -12.44 -14.63 -14.46
N SER A 46 -11.72 -13.61 -14.93
CA SER A 46 -11.11 -13.56 -16.25
C SER A 46 -9.87 -14.45 -16.38
N SER A 47 -9.15 -14.67 -15.28
CA SER A 47 -7.89 -15.43 -15.27
C SER A 47 -7.84 -16.48 -14.14
N PRO A 48 -8.70 -17.52 -14.17
CA PRO A 48 -8.74 -18.51 -13.09
C PRO A 48 -7.39 -19.24 -12.94
N ASN A 49 -6.87 -19.28 -11.71
CA ASN A 49 -5.58 -19.90 -11.37
C ASN A 49 -4.35 -19.30 -12.09
N ASP A 50 -4.47 -18.13 -12.71
CA ASP A 50 -3.36 -17.41 -13.34
C ASP A 50 -3.22 -16.02 -12.73
N THR A 51 -2.44 -15.93 -11.66
CA THR A 51 -2.16 -14.66 -10.97
C THR A 51 -1.50 -13.63 -11.90
N SER A 52 -0.69 -14.05 -12.88
CA SER A 52 -0.08 -13.12 -13.84
C SER A 52 -1.14 -12.52 -14.75
N GLY A 53 -2.06 -13.35 -15.27
CA GLY A 53 -3.22 -12.91 -16.02
C GLY A 53 -4.13 -11.96 -15.23
N MET A 54 -4.37 -12.25 -13.94
CA MET A 54 -5.13 -11.36 -13.05
C MET A 54 -4.48 -9.98 -12.95
N ILE A 55 -3.16 -9.92 -12.75
CA ILE A 55 -2.42 -8.65 -12.64
C ILE A 55 -2.46 -7.86 -13.95
N GLN A 56 -2.27 -8.54 -15.09
CA GLN A 56 -2.36 -7.90 -16.42
C GLN A 56 -3.76 -7.31 -16.66
N HIS A 57 -4.81 -8.04 -16.28
CA HIS A 57 -6.19 -7.58 -16.38
C HIS A 57 -6.44 -6.34 -15.53
N ILE A 58 -5.98 -6.34 -14.28
CA ILE A 58 -6.08 -5.19 -13.36
C ILE A 58 -5.39 -3.96 -13.94
N VAL A 59 -4.12 -4.08 -14.33
CA VAL A 59 -3.34 -2.94 -14.85
C VAL A 59 -3.98 -2.39 -16.13
N LYS A 60 -4.43 -3.26 -17.03
CA LYS A 60 -5.11 -2.86 -18.26
C LYS A 60 -6.41 -2.11 -17.94
N ASN A 61 -7.27 -2.67 -17.09
CA ASN A 61 -8.56 -2.06 -16.75
C ASN A 61 -8.38 -0.70 -16.08
N LEU A 62 -7.43 -0.57 -15.15
CA LEU A 62 -7.12 0.71 -14.51
C LEU A 62 -6.62 1.75 -15.52
N THR A 63 -5.76 1.34 -16.46
CA THR A 63 -5.23 2.22 -17.52
C THR A 63 -6.33 2.68 -18.47
N ASP A 64 -7.29 1.82 -18.79
CA ASP A 64 -8.44 2.14 -19.65
C ASP A 64 -9.46 3.03 -18.92
N THR A 65 -9.64 2.83 -17.60
CA THR A 65 -10.64 3.52 -16.78
C THR A 65 -10.19 4.93 -16.39
N TYR A 66 -8.92 5.10 -16.03
CA TYR A 66 -8.43 6.35 -15.47
C TYR A 66 -7.54 7.13 -16.45
N PRO A 67 -7.95 8.34 -16.88
CA PRO A 67 -7.14 9.17 -17.75
C PRO A 67 -5.81 9.57 -17.10
N SER A 68 -4.73 9.57 -17.89
CA SER A 68 -3.38 9.94 -17.41
C SER A 68 -3.25 11.39 -16.93
N THR A 69 -4.25 12.23 -17.20
CA THR A 69 -4.37 13.61 -16.69
C THR A 69 -4.91 13.66 -15.26
N GLN A 70 -5.56 12.59 -14.78
CA GLN A 70 -6.10 12.48 -13.43
C GLN A 70 -5.17 11.69 -12.51
N ILE A 71 -4.57 10.61 -13.02
CA ILE A 71 -3.68 9.74 -12.25
C ILE A 71 -2.61 9.14 -13.14
N ARG A 72 -1.38 9.00 -12.62
CA ARG A 72 -0.31 8.27 -13.29
C ARG A 72 -0.23 6.86 -12.70
N LEU A 73 -0.27 5.89 -13.60
CA LEU A 73 -0.09 4.48 -13.32
C LEU A 73 1.23 4.01 -13.96
N ASN A 74 1.86 3.02 -13.34
CA ASN A 74 3.06 2.36 -13.83
C ASN A 74 2.68 1.04 -14.53
N PRO A 75 2.64 0.99 -15.87
CA PRO A 75 2.30 -0.22 -16.60
C PRO A 75 3.48 -1.22 -16.70
N ASP A 76 4.67 -0.87 -16.22
CA ASP A 76 5.86 -1.71 -16.32
C ASP A 76 5.85 -2.81 -15.26
N SER A 77 5.22 -3.94 -15.58
CA SER A 77 5.14 -5.11 -14.70
C SER A 77 6.48 -5.83 -14.53
N SER A 78 7.58 -5.34 -15.12
CA SER A 78 8.93 -5.86 -14.84
C SER A 78 9.55 -5.25 -13.57
N GLU A 79 8.99 -4.14 -13.06
CA GLU A 79 9.49 -3.42 -11.89
C GLU A 79 9.04 -4.03 -10.56
N TRP A 80 9.19 -5.36 -10.43
CA TRP A 80 9.05 -6.04 -9.14
C TRP A 80 10.27 -5.79 -8.25
N VAL A 81 9.99 -5.61 -6.96
CA VAL A 81 11.02 -5.47 -5.92
C VAL A 81 10.65 -6.35 -4.72
N PHE A 82 11.65 -6.87 -4.02
CA PHE A 82 11.40 -7.45 -2.70
C PHE A 82 10.99 -6.36 -1.70
N ASN A 83 10.11 -6.72 -0.79
CA ASN A 83 9.68 -5.88 0.31
C ASN A 83 9.86 -6.66 1.62
N ASN A 84 10.67 -6.11 2.52
CA ASN A 84 10.92 -6.64 3.85
C ASN A 84 10.47 -5.60 4.87
N ALA A 85 9.44 -5.93 5.66
CA ALA A 85 8.91 -5.03 6.67
C ALA A 85 8.16 -5.80 7.77
N GLY A 86 8.36 -5.40 9.03
CA GLY A 86 7.67 -6.00 10.17
C GLY A 86 7.99 -7.49 10.37
N GLY A 87 9.15 -7.96 9.91
CA GLY A 87 9.54 -9.37 9.92
C GLY A 87 8.98 -10.20 8.76
N ALA A 88 8.08 -9.63 7.95
CA ALA A 88 7.56 -10.28 6.76
C ALA A 88 8.42 -9.98 5.52
N MET A 89 8.40 -10.91 4.56
CA MET A 89 9.07 -10.80 3.28
C MET A 89 8.12 -11.20 2.15
N GLY A 90 7.95 -10.30 1.20
CA GLY A 90 7.21 -10.55 -0.04
C GLY A 90 7.85 -9.86 -1.24
N ALA A 91 7.17 -9.92 -2.36
CA ALA A 91 7.48 -9.12 -3.54
C ALA A 91 6.33 -8.14 -3.79
N MET A 92 6.66 -6.94 -4.22
CA MET A 92 5.68 -5.94 -4.61
C MET A 92 5.92 -5.42 -6.02
N TYR A 93 4.82 -5.08 -6.69
CA TYR A 93 4.79 -4.33 -7.94
C TYR A 93 3.94 -3.08 -7.74
N LEU A 94 4.57 -1.91 -7.86
CA LEU A 94 3.95 -0.61 -7.66
C LEU A 94 3.19 -0.19 -8.92
N ILE A 95 1.85 -0.20 -8.86
CA ILE A 95 0.97 0.27 -9.95
C ILE A 95 0.76 1.78 -9.84
N HIS A 96 0.56 2.30 -8.64
CA HIS A 96 0.37 3.73 -8.40
C HIS A 96 1.03 4.16 -7.08
N ALA A 97 1.60 5.37 -7.06
CA ALA A 97 1.96 6.05 -5.82
C ALA A 97 1.76 7.56 -5.94
N SER A 98 1.14 8.12 -4.92
CA SER A 98 1.00 9.55 -4.63
C SER A 98 1.28 9.80 -3.14
N ILE A 99 1.24 11.05 -2.68
CA ILE A 99 1.36 11.39 -1.27
C ILE A 99 0.18 10.83 -0.46
N THR A 100 -0.99 10.65 -1.09
CA THR A 100 -2.22 10.25 -0.38
C THR A 100 -2.72 8.83 -0.67
N GLU A 101 -2.28 8.21 -1.76
CA GLU A 101 -2.69 6.87 -2.15
C GLU A 101 -1.52 6.07 -2.74
N TYR A 102 -1.51 4.76 -2.52
CA TYR A 102 -0.79 3.83 -3.39
C TYR A 102 -1.67 2.65 -3.78
N LEU A 103 -1.32 2.02 -4.89
CA LEU A 103 -1.90 0.77 -5.33
C LEU A 103 -0.76 -0.14 -5.77
N ILE A 104 -0.66 -1.31 -5.17
CA ILE A 104 0.39 -2.30 -5.46
C ILE A 104 -0.21 -3.70 -5.63
N ILE A 105 0.52 -4.57 -6.29
CA ILE A 105 0.38 -6.00 -6.04
C ILE A 105 1.40 -6.37 -4.97
N PHE A 106 0.98 -7.06 -3.92
CA PHE A 106 1.87 -7.61 -2.90
C PHE A 106 1.56 -9.07 -2.66
N GLY A 107 2.59 -9.88 -2.47
CA GLY A 107 2.41 -11.28 -2.15
C GLY A 107 3.71 -12.08 -2.11
N THR A 108 3.57 -13.38 -1.94
CA THR A 108 4.68 -14.32 -1.93
C THR A 108 4.19 -15.70 -2.35
N PRO A 109 4.95 -16.42 -3.21
CA PRO A 109 4.63 -17.81 -3.50
C PRO A 109 4.95 -18.75 -2.34
N LEU A 110 5.82 -18.36 -1.40
CA LEU A 110 6.35 -19.22 -0.34
C LEU A 110 5.57 -19.15 0.97
N GLY A 111 4.98 -17.98 1.25
CA GLY A 111 4.40 -17.66 2.54
C GLY A 111 5.25 -16.71 3.38
N THR A 112 4.60 -15.89 4.18
CA THR A 112 5.25 -14.96 5.12
C THR A 112 4.29 -14.51 6.21
N GLU A 113 4.82 -14.11 7.37
CA GLU A 113 4.04 -13.52 8.46
C GLU A 113 4.83 -12.45 9.17
N GLY A 114 4.12 -11.53 9.83
CA GLY A 114 4.77 -10.45 10.55
C GLY A 114 3.79 -9.44 11.14
N HIS A 115 4.36 -8.35 11.61
CA HIS A 115 3.67 -7.21 12.19
C HIS A 115 3.10 -6.34 11.05
N THR A 116 1.83 -5.90 11.13
CA THR A 116 1.22 -5.05 10.08
C THR A 116 1.82 -3.64 10.00
N GLY A 117 2.41 -3.18 11.09
CA GLY A 117 2.86 -1.80 11.27
C GLY A 117 1.78 -0.92 11.88
N LEU A 118 2.18 0.22 12.44
CA LEU A 118 1.25 1.24 12.91
C LEU A 118 1.13 2.32 11.83
N LEU A 119 0.27 2.06 10.84
CA LEU A 119 0.24 2.80 9.59
C LEU A 119 -0.54 4.12 9.73
N SER A 120 -0.13 5.15 8.97
CA SER A 120 -0.80 6.47 8.87
C SER A 120 -1.89 6.53 7.80
N ALA A 121 -2.28 5.38 7.25
CA ALA A 121 -3.30 5.21 6.23
C ALA A 121 -4.20 4.01 6.56
N ASP A 122 -5.40 4.00 5.99
CA ASP A 122 -6.20 2.78 5.86
C ASP A 122 -5.62 1.93 4.73
N ASP A 123 -5.58 0.63 4.94
CA ASP A 123 -5.00 -0.32 4.00
C ASP A 123 -6.01 -1.44 3.69
N TYR A 124 -6.10 -1.82 2.42
CA TYR A 124 -7.13 -2.70 1.87
C TYR A 124 -6.47 -3.79 1.03
N PHE A 125 -6.66 -5.04 1.41
CA PHE A 125 -6.15 -6.20 0.69
C PHE A 125 -7.29 -6.91 -0.01
N TYR A 126 -7.32 -6.85 -1.33
CA TYR A 126 -8.21 -7.64 -2.17
C TYR A 126 -7.50 -8.93 -2.56
N ILE A 127 -7.88 -10.05 -1.96
CA ILE A 127 -7.15 -11.32 -2.12
C ILE A 127 -7.41 -11.91 -3.51
N LEU A 128 -6.35 -12.02 -4.30
CA LEU A 128 -6.38 -12.54 -5.69
C LEU A 128 -6.13 -14.05 -5.71
N ALA A 129 -5.12 -14.50 -4.97
CA ALA A 129 -4.71 -15.90 -4.86
C ALA A 129 -4.27 -16.22 -3.44
N GLY A 130 -4.32 -17.51 -3.06
CA GLY A 130 -3.97 -17.99 -1.72
C GLY A 130 -4.90 -17.46 -0.63
N GLU A 131 -4.40 -17.41 0.61
CA GLU A 131 -5.15 -16.90 1.76
C GLU A 131 -4.31 -15.95 2.61
N GLN A 132 -4.95 -14.89 3.11
CA GLN A 132 -4.39 -14.03 4.15
C GLN A 132 -5.04 -14.37 5.49
N TRP A 133 -4.23 -14.56 6.53
CA TRP A 133 -4.69 -14.81 7.90
C TRP A 133 -4.27 -13.66 8.80
N VAL A 134 -5.13 -13.26 9.73
CA VAL A 134 -4.84 -12.18 10.68
C VAL A 134 -5.41 -12.47 12.05
N PHE A 135 -4.79 -11.90 13.08
CA PHE A 135 -5.40 -11.82 14.41
C PHE A 135 -4.90 -10.58 15.15
N SER A 136 -5.64 -10.18 16.16
CA SER A 136 -5.32 -9.05 17.04
C SER A 136 -4.92 -9.58 18.42
N PRO A 137 -4.06 -8.88 19.18
CA PRO A 137 -3.73 -9.29 20.54
C PRO A 137 -4.99 -9.51 21.41
N GLY A 138 -5.14 -10.71 21.94
CA GLY A 138 -6.32 -11.14 22.71
C GLY A 138 -7.27 -12.07 21.97
N ASP A 139 -7.20 -12.11 20.63
CA ASP A 139 -7.94 -13.09 19.83
C ASP A 139 -7.32 -14.49 20.03
N LEU A 140 -8.16 -15.50 20.28
CA LEU A 140 -7.73 -16.91 20.39
C LEU A 140 -7.85 -17.67 19.07
N GLU A 141 -8.50 -17.08 18.07
CA GLU A 141 -8.71 -17.63 16.74
C GLU A 141 -8.35 -16.58 15.67
N MET A 142 -7.83 -17.04 14.55
CA MET A 142 -7.49 -16.16 13.42
C MET A 142 -8.70 -15.89 12.53
N THR A 143 -8.74 -14.70 11.92
CA THR A 143 -9.63 -14.41 10.80
C THR A 143 -8.94 -14.77 9.49
N ARG A 144 -9.64 -15.52 8.62
CA ARG A 144 -9.13 -15.99 7.32
C ARG A 144 -9.81 -15.27 6.16
N TYR A 145 -9.00 -14.79 5.23
CA TYR A 145 -9.41 -14.09 4.01
C TYR A 145 -9.00 -14.90 2.77
N PRO A 146 -9.92 -15.67 2.17
CA PRO A 146 -9.67 -16.44 0.94
C PRO A 146 -9.77 -15.56 -0.33
N PRO A 147 -9.51 -16.08 -1.54
CA PRO A 147 -9.65 -15.31 -2.77
C PRO A 147 -11.06 -14.72 -2.92
N ARG A 148 -11.14 -13.52 -3.53
CA ARG A 148 -12.34 -12.66 -3.65
C ARG A 148 -12.77 -11.94 -2.36
N SER A 149 -12.11 -12.20 -1.24
CA SER A 149 -12.37 -11.45 0.00
C SER A 149 -11.62 -10.12 0.03
N LEU A 150 -12.07 -9.23 0.93
CA LEU A 150 -11.45 -7.95 1.23
C LEU A 150 -11.09 -7.92 2.72
N HIS A 151 -9.81 -7.72 3.02
CA HIS A 151 -9.37 -7.37 4.37
C HIS A 151 -9.11 -5.87 4.45
N HIS A 152 -9.87 -5.18 5.32
CA HIS A 152 -9.60 -3.78 5.68
C HIS A 152 -8.80 -3.73 6.97
N HIS A 153 -7.63 -3.09 6.91
CA HIS A 153 -6.78 -2.77 8.04
C HIS A 153 -6.88 -1.27 8.36
N PRO A 154 -7.58 -0.89 9.46
CA PRO A 154 -7.80 0.51 9.76
C PRO A 154 -6.52 1.24 10.19
N ARG A 155 -6.44 2.53 9.85
CA ARG A 155 -5.36 3.42 10.27
C ARG A 155 -5.11 3.35 11.78
N GLY A 156 -3.84 3.29 12.19
CA GLY A 156 -3.45 3.34 13.58
C GLY A 156 -3.81 2.10 14.40
N THR A 157 -4.15 0.99 13.73
CA THR A 157 -4.31 -0.32 14.37
C THR A 157 -3.10 -1.19 14.11
N VAL A 158 -2.96 -2.26 14.89
CA VAL A 158 -1.86 -3.23 14.79
C VAL A 158 -2.44 -4.63 14.85
N LYS A 159 -1.97 -5.50 13.96
CA LYS A 159 -2.28 -6.93 13.95
C LYS A 159 -1.02 -7.73 13.63
N GLN A 160 -1.08 -9.04 13.86
CA GLN A 160 -0.23 -9.97 13.12
C GLN A 160 -0.98 -10.37 11.85
N TYR A 161 -0.25 -10.44 10.74
CA TYR A 161 -0.78 -10.97 9.49
C TYR A 161 0.12 -12.07 8.96
N LYS A 162 -0.45 -12.92 8.10
CA LYS A 162 0.22 -13.96 7.35
C LYS A 162 -0.33 -14.01 5.94
N MET A 163 0.52 -13.91 4.93
CA MET A 163 0.21 -14.37 3.57
C MET A 163 0.60 -15.85 3.54
N HIS A 164 -0.36 -16.77 3.50
CA HIS A 164 -0.13 -18.17 3.87
C HIS A 164 0.80 -18.94 2.92
N GLU A 165 0.31 -19.36 1.76
CA GLU A 165 1.08 -20.03 0.71
C GLU A 165 0.48 -19.58 -0.62
N GLY A 166 1.33 -19.25 -1.61
CA GLY A 166 0.85 -18.80 -2.92
C GLY A 166 -0.02 -17.54 -2.87
N CYS A 167 0.10 -16.71 -1.84
CA CYS A 167 -0.85 -15.64 -1.57
C CYS A 167 -0.42 -14.32 -2.21
N PHE A 168 -1.33 -13.72 -2.99
CA PHE A 168 -1.17 -12.42 -3.64
C PHE A 168 -2.45 -11.61 -3.50
N ALA A 169 -2.28 -10.31 -3.24
CA ALA A 169 -3.35 -9.36 -3.12
C ALA A 169 -3.10 -8.12 -3.98
N LEU A 170 -4.18 -7.52 -4.47
CA LEU A 170 -4.17 -6.10 -4.83
C LEU A 170 -4.28 -5.34 -3.51
N GLU A 171 -3.27 -4.55 -3.19
CA GLU A 171 -3.18 -3.78 -1.96
C GLU A 171 -3.34 -2.29 -2.26
N TYR A 172 -4.32 -1.67 -1.61
CA TYR A 172 -4.66 -0.27 -1.75
C TYR A 172 -4.59 0.42 -0.41
N ALA A 173 -3.75 1.44 -0.30
CA ALA A 173 -3.75 2.31 0.87
C ALA A 173 -4.21 3.72 0.53
N ARG A 174 -4.98 4.31 1.44
CA ARG A 174 -5.44 5.70 1.38
C ARG A 174 -5.23 6.41 2.71
N GLY A 175 -4.56 7.56 2.69
CA GLY A 175 -4.13 8.23 3.91
C GLY A 175 -2.95 9.16 3.64
N TRP A 176 -1.98 9.20 4.56
CA TRP A 176 -0.69 9.82 4.28
C TRP A 176 0.33 8.70 4.07
N ILE A 177 0.82 8.55 2.83
CA ILE A 177 1.72 7.46 2.45
C ILE A 177 3.16 7.67 2.93
N PRO A 178 3.79 8.87 2.78
CA PRO A 178 5.19 9.04 3.16
C PRO A 178 5.55 8.66 4.60
N PRO A 179 4.71 8.93 5.62
CA PRO A 179 4.99 8.49 6.99
C PRO A 179 4.96 6.97 7.21
N MET A 180 4.44 6.17 6.27
CA MET A 180 4.50 4.70 6.32
C MET A 180 5.86 4.15 5.88
N MET A 181 6.58 4.89 5.03
CA MET A 181 7.84 4.43 4.41
C MET A 181 8.93 4.02 5.41
N PRO A 182 9.12 4.69 6.57
CA PRO A 182 10.10 4.25 7.56
C PRO A 182 9.86 2.82 8.03
N PHE A 183 8.60 2.41 8.22
CA PHE A 183 8.27 1.02 8.55
C PHE A 183 8.64 0.08 7.40
N GLY A 184 8.26 0.44 6.17
CA GLY A 184 8.53 -0.34 4.96
C GLY A 184 10.02 -0.50 4.61
N PHE A 185 10.93 0.26 5.24
CA PHE A 185 12.37 0.19 5.02
C PHE A 185 13.18 -0.27 6.22
N MET A 186 12.56 -0.36 7.40
CA MET A 186 13.32 -0.56 8.64
C MET A 186 14.10 -1.88 8.60
N ASP A 187 13.48 -2.97 8.17
CA ASP A 187 14.13 -4.28 8.08
C ASP A 187 15.25 -4.29 7.02
N THR A 188 15.19 -3.44 5.99
CA THR A 188 16.33 -3.29 5.08
C THR A 188 17.54 -2.69 5.79
N PHE A 189 17.34 -1.71 6.68
CA PHE A 189 18.45 -1.08 7.41
C PHE A 189 18.96 -1.92 8.58
N THR A 190 18.11 -2.73 9.20
CA THR A 190 18.43 -3.43 10.45
C THR A 190 18.59 -4.94 10.30
N SER A 191 18.15 -5.52 9.18
CA SER A 191 18.19 -6.97 8.93
C SER A 191 18.88 -7.33 7.62
N THR A 192 18.27 -7.01 6.46
CA THR A 192 18.72 -7.59 5.18
C THR A 192 19.91 -6.87 4.56
N LEU A 193 20.08 -5.58 4.84
CA LEU A 193 21.09 -4.71 4.22
C LEU A 193 21.05 -4.69 2.68
N ASP A 194 19.91 -5.01 2.09
CA ASP A 194 19.70 -5.02 0.63
C ASP A 194 19.48 -3.60 0.09
N PHE A 195 20.57 -2.81 0.10
CA PHE A 195 20.59 -1.45 -0.44
C PHE A 195 20.27 -1.37 -1.95
N PRO A 196 20.65 -2.33 -2.81
CA PRO A 196 20.20 -2.35 -4.20
C PRO A 196 18.69 -2.39 -4.34
N THR A 197 17.99 -3.25 -3.58
CA THR A 197 16.52 -3.28 -3.59
C THR A 197 15.93 -1.99 -3.00
N LEU A 198 16.49 -1.48 -1.91
CA LEU A 198 16.08 -0.18 -1.36
C LEU A 198 16.14 0.94 -2.40
N TYR A 199 17.25 1.03 -3.14
CA TYR A 199 17.40 2.04 -4.19
C TYR A 199 16.35 1.89 -5.28
N LYS A 200 16.07 0.66 -5.75
CA LYS A 200 15.02 0.41 -6.74
C LYS A 200 13.67 0.87 -6.22
N THR A 201 13.32 0.49 -5.00
CA THR A 201 12.05 0.88 -4.36
C THR A 201 11.92 2.40 -4.25
N VAL A 202 12.92 3.08 -3.70
CA VAL A 202 12.91 4.55 -3.56
C VAL A 202 12.83 5.25 -4.92
N ARG A 203 13.58 4.77 -5.91
CA ARG A 203 13.57 5.33 -7.28
C ARG A 203 12.19 5.18 -7.92
N ILE A 204 11.59 4.00 -7.85
CA ILE A 204 10.28 3.71 -8.46
C ILE A 204 9.18 4.51 -7.75
N THR A 205 9.08 4.42 -6.42
CA THR A 205 8.08 5.15 -5.64
C THR A 205 8.23 6.67 -5.80
N GLY A 206 9.46 7.19 -5.73
CA GLY A 206 9.73 8.62 -5.93
C GLY A 206 9.37 9.09 -7.34
N ARG A 207 9.69 8.31 -8.37
CA ARG A 207 9.32 8.60 -9.77
C ARG A 207 7.80 8.71 -9.92
N GLU A 208 7.05 7.74 -9.40
CA GLU A 208 5.59 7.72 -9.52
C GLU A 208 4.92 8.82 -8.69
N MET A 209 5.39 9.08 -7.46
CA MET A 209 4.90 10.19 -6.64
C MET A 209 5.13 11.55 -7.32
N ILE A 210 6.34 11.79 -7.85
CA ILE A 210 6.65 13.05 -8.55
C ILE A 210 5.79 13.21 -9.80
N ARG A 211 5.61 12.14 -10.59
CA ARG A 211 4.77 12.17 -11.80
C ARG A 211 3.31 12.50 -11.48
N ASN A 212 2.77 11.98 -10.38
CA ASN A 212 1.43 12.32 -9.92
C ASN A 212 1.32 13.77 -9.42
N LEU A 213 2.30 14.24 -8.65
CA LEU A 213 2.34 15.64 -8.21
C LEU A 213 2.38 16.63 -9.39
N LEU A 214 3.11 16.32 -10.46
CA LEU A 214 3.21 17.17 -11.65
C LEU A 214 1.88 17.35 -12.41
N ILE A 215 0.92 16.43 -12.22
CA ILE A 215 -0.45 16.55 -12.77
C ILE A 215 -1.46 17.01 -11.72
N GLY A 216 -1.01 17.41 -10.53
CA GLY A 216 -1.88 17.86 -9.43
C GLY A 216 -2.52 16.74 -8.61
N LYS A 217 -2.15 15.47 -8.85
CA LYS A 217 -2.55 14.35 -7.99
C LYS A 217 -1.65 14.35 -6.75
N VAL A 218 -2.24 14.73 -5.63
CA VAL A 218 -1.62 14.70 -4.30
C VAL A 218 -1.69 13.30 -3.75
#